data_AF-A0A8J3J2Q9-F1
#
_entry.id   AF-A0A8J3J2Q9-F1
#
_cell.length_a   1.000
_cell.length_b   1.000
_cell.length_c   1.000
_cell.angle_alpha   90.00
_cell.angle_beta   90.00
_cell.angle_gamma   90.00
#
_symmetry.space_group_name_H-M   'P 1'
#
loop_
_entity.id
_entity.type
_entity.pdbx_description
1 polymer ?
#
loop_
_entity_poly.entity_id
_entity_poly.type
_entity_poly.pdbx_seq_one_letter_code
_entity_poly.pdbx_strand_id
1 'polypeptide(L)'
;MTLGGLVKHVALVEADWLAVKLAGREYGEPWDGVDFDADPSWEWRTGAEDEPATVYALWRAAVDRSRRLVREVIDERGLAGPASFTWPDGRTPTVRAMLIDMIEEYARHTGHADILREAVDGRVGEGAPADFTI
;
A
#
# COMPACT_ATOMS: atom_id res chain seq x y z
N MET A 1 -1.19 14.91 -7.04
CA MET A 1 -0.81 14.08 -5.88
C MET A 1 -1.18 14.86 -4.63
N THR A 2 -1.89 14.24 -3.69
CA THR A 2 -2.28 14.83 -2.39
C THR A 2 -1.93 13.85 -1.27
N LEU A 3 -1.89 14.30 -0.02
CA LEU A 3 -1.64 13.40 1.12
C LEU A 3 -2.72 12.30 1.21
N GLY A 4 -4.00 12.67 1.05
CA GLY A 4 -5.10 11.68 1.05
C GLY A 4 -4.99 10.69 -0.11
N GLY A 5 -4.70 11.16 -1.32
CA GLY A 5 -4.45 10.30 -2.47
C GLY A 5 -3.27 9.35 -2.25
N LEU A 6 -2.21 9.82 -1.59
CA LEU A 6 -1.02 9.01 -1.28
C LEU A 6 -1.32 7.90 -0.28
N VAL A 7 -2.04 8.21 0.80
CA VAL A 7 -2.44 7.19 1.79
C VAL A 7 -3.39 6.18 1.16
N LYS A 8 -4.31 6.62 0.29
CA LYS A 8 -5.21 5.70 -0.44
C LYS A 8 -4.46 4.84 -1.46
N HIS A 9 -3.44 5.39 -2.13
CA HIS A 9 -2.54 4.64 -3.02
C HIS A 9 -1.80 3.54 -2.26
N VAL A 10 -1.16 3.83 -1.13
CA VAL A 10 -0.45 2.77 -0.39
C VAL A 10 -1.42 1.73 0.18
N ALA A 11 -2.69 2.07 0.43
CA ALA A 11 -3.71 1.08 0.77
C ALA A 11 -4.07 0.15 -0.42
N LEU A 12 -4.13 0.67 -1.64
CA LEU A 12 -4.31 -0.12 -2.85
C LEU A 12 -3.08 -1.01 -3.11
N VAL A 13 -1.87 -0.48 -2.94
CA VAL A 13 -0.61 -1.24 -3.06
C VAL A 13 -0.61 -2.43 -2.10
N GLU A 14 -1.00 -2.25 -0.84
CA GLU A 14 -1.12 -3.36 0.12
C GLU A 14 -2.05 -4.47 -0.40
N ALA A 15 -3.20 -4.11 -0.97
CA ALA A 15 -4.14 -5.07 -1.56
C ALA A 15 -3.55 -5.76 -2.81
N ASP A 16 -3.06 -5.01 -3.78
CA ASP A 16 -2.51 -5.55 -5.04
C ASP A 16 -1.27 -6.42 -4.78
N TRP A 17 -0.29 -5.91 -4.04
CA TRP A 17 0.98 -6.60 -3.84
C TRP A 17 0.87 -7.76 -2.86
N LEU A 18 0.28 -7.56 -1.68
CA LEU A 18 0.35 -8.55 -0.62
C LEU A 18 -0.88 -9.46 -0.57
N ALA A 19 -2.06 -8.97 -0.91
CA ALA A 19 -3.24 -9.83 -1.01
C ALA A 19 -3.29 -10.58 -2.35
N VAL A 20 -3.22 -9.85 -3.48
CA VAL A 20 -3.37 -10.46 -4.80
C VAL A 20 -2.08 -11.16 -5.24
N LYS A 21 -1.00 -10.41 -5.45
CA LYS A 21 0.20 -10.95 -6.09
C LYS A 21 0.96 -11.94 -5.21
N LEU A 22 1.11 -11.64 -3.92
CA LEU A 22 1.82 -12.52 -3.00
C LEU A 22 0.97 -13.73 -2.60
N ALA A 23 -0.22 -13.48 -2.05
CA ALA A 23 -1.05 -14.52 -1.42
C ALA A 23 -2.07 -15.18 -2.36
N GLY A 24 -2.31 -14.62 -3.55
CA GLY A 24 -3.29 -15.16 -4.50
C GLY A 24 -4.72 -15.03 -3.99
N ARG A 25 -5.04 -13.94 -3.29
CA ARG A 25 -6.39 -13.59 -2.85
C ARG A 25 -6.99 -12.53 -3.75
N GLU A 26 -8.29 -12.29 -3.63
CA GLU A 26 -8.96 -11.16 -4.30
C GLU A 26 -8.56 -9.84 -3.66
N TYR A 27 -8.78 -8.73 -4.37
CA TYR A 27 -8.49 -7.40 -3.86
C TYR A 27 -9.28 -7.09 -2.58
N GLY A 28 -10.57 -7.41 -2.54
CA GLY A 28 -11.49 -7.06 -1.46
C GLY A 28 -12.04 -5.64 -1.60
N GLU A 29 -13.17 -5.36 -0.96
CA GLU A 29 -13.75 -4.03 -0.87
C GLU A 29 -12.77 -2.99 -0.30
N PRO A 30 -12.77 -1.74 -0.81
CA PRO A 30 -13.65 -1.21 -1.85
C PRO A 30 -13.19 -1.50 -3.28
N TRP A 31 -12.03 -2.12 -3.46
CA TRP A 31 -11.33 -2.21 -4.75
C TRP A 31 -12.05 -3.13 -5.75
N ASP A 32 -12.76 -4.15 -5.26
CA ASP A 32 -13.55 -5.05 -6.11
C ASP A 32 -14.65 -4.31 -6.90
N GLY A 33 -15.10 -3.15 -6.41
CA GLY A 33 -16.09 -2.29 -7.07
C GLY A 33 -15.52 -1.24 -8.02
N VAL A 34 -14.20 -1.20 -8.23
CA VAL A 34 -13.53 -0.16 -9.02
C VAL A 34 -13.20 -0.68 -10.42
N ASP A 35 -13.63 0.07 -11.44
CA ASP A 35 -13.19 -0.12 -12.82
C ASP A 35 -11.87 0.63 -13.07
N PHE A 36 -10.75 -0.05 -12.85
CA PHE A 36 -9.42 0.51 -13.05
C PHE A 36 -9.05 0.70 -14.54
N ASP A 37 -9.77 0.09 -15.48
CA ASP A 37 -9.56 0.35 -16.91
C ASP A 37 -10.16 1.72 -17.29
N ALA A 38 -11.32 2.05 -16.70
CA ALA A 38 -11.96 3.35 -16.87
C ALA A 38 -11.31 4.48 -16.05
N ASP A 39 -10.84 4.20 -14.83
CA ASP A 39 -10.15 5.14 -13.96
C ASP A 39 -8.89 4.51 -13.30
N PRO A 40 -7.75 4.47 -14.02
CA PRO A 40 -6.51 3.85 -13.53
C PRO A 40 -5.87 4.55 -12.32
N SER A 41 -6.40 5.73 -11.95
CA SER A 41 -5.89 6.57 -10.87
C SER A 41 -6.99 6.89 -9.85
N TRP A 42 -8.01 6.03 -9.77
CA TRP A 42 -9.19 6.24 -8.95
C TRP A 42 -8.84 6.55 -7.51
N GLU A 43 -7.88 5.83 -6.93
CA GLU A 43 -7.37 6.02 -5.57
C GLU A 43 -6.71 7.40 -5.37
N TRP A 44 -5.94 7.88 -6.35
CA TRP A 44 -5.34 9.21 -6.28
C TRP A 44 -6.39 10.32 -6.36
N ARG A 45 -7.35 10.18 -7.29
CA ARG A 45 -8.39 11.17 -7.52
C ARG A 45 -9.35 11.24 -6.33
N THR A 46 -9.91 10.11 -5.92
CA THR A 46 -10.90 10.06 -4.83
C THR A 46 -10.27 10.27 -3.46
N GLY A 47 -9.02 9.83 -3.24
CA GLY A 47 -8.35 10.07 -1.96
C GLY A 47 -8.12 11.55 -1.65
N ALA A 48 -8.17 12.45 -2.64
CA ALA A 48 -8.14 13.89 -2.43
C ALA A 48 -9.48 14.47 -1.93
N GLU A 49 -10.57 13.74 -2.12
CA GLU A 49 -11.95 14.14 -1.80
C GLU A 49 -12.48 13.43 -0.54
N ASP A 50 -11.88 12.28 -0.19
CA ASP A 50 -12.26 11.49 0.98
C ASP A 50 -11.91 12.17 2.30
N GLU A 51 -12.75 11.93 3.32
CA GLU A 51 -12.44 12.29 4.70
C GLU A 51 -11.14 11.62 5.18
N PRO A 52 -10.20 12.36 5.80
CA PRO A 52 -8.91 11.81 6.22
C PRO A 52 -9.05 10.57 7.11
N ALA A 53 -10.02 10.56 8.03
CA ALA A 53 -10.26 9.42 8.91
C ALA A 53 -10.65 8.15 8.15
N THR A 54 -11.42 8.28 7.06
CA THR A 54 -11.82 7.17 6.19
C THR A 54 -10.62 6.58 5.47
N VAL A 55 -9.78 7.43 4.87
CA VAL A 55 -8.56 6.99 4.16
C VAL A 55 -7.59 6.30 5.12
N TYR A 56 -7.39 6.86 6.32
CA TYR A 56 -6.55 6.23 7.34
C TYR A 56 -7.11 4.89 7.83
N ALA A 57 -8.42 4.77 7.99
CA ALA A 57 -9.05 3.50 8.38
C ALA A 57 -8.89 2.44 7.28
N LEU A 58 -9.08 2.82 6.01
CA LEU A 58 -8.87 1.95 4.86
C LEU A 58 -7.43 1.43 4.80
N TRP A 59 -6.45 2.34 4.92
CA TRP A 59 -5.04 1.96 4.94
C TRP A 59 -4.69 1.03 6.10
N ARG A 60 -5.14 1.33 7.33
CA ARG A 60 -4.89 0.45 8.49
C ARG A 60 -5.50 -0.95 8.30
N ALA A 61 -6.71 -1.02 7.76
CA ALA A 61 -7.37 -2.30 7.47
C ALA A 61 -6.60 -3.11 6.42
N ALA A 62 -6.08 -2.45 5.38
CA ALA A 62 -5.24 -3.08 4.37
C ALA A 62 -3.94 -3.62 4.99
N VAL A 63 -3.22 -2.82 5.78
CA VAL A 63 -2.01 -3.24 6.50
C VAL A 63 -2.26 -4.44 7.42
N ASP A 64 -3.35 -4.42 8.19
CA ASP A 64 -3.67 -5.53 9.10
C ASP A 64 -3.99 -6.82 8.33
N ARG A 65 -4.68 -6.70 7.19
CA ARG A 65 -4.93 -7.83 6.29
C ARG A 65 -3.63 -8.36 5.69
N SER A 66 -2.78 -7.49 5.15
CA SER A 66 -1.48 -7.83 4.60
C SER A 66 -0.61 -8.56 5.61
N ARG A 67 -0.54 -8.07 6.86
CA ARG A 67 0.23 -8.72 7.92
C ARG A 67 -0.24 -10.14 8.22
N ARG A 68 -1.54 -10.43 8.12
CA ARG A 68 -2.07 -11.79 8.29
C ARG A 68 -1.69 -12.67 7.10
N LEU A 69 -1.92 -12.19 5.87
CA LEU A 69 -1.62 -12.94 4.65
C LEU A 69 -0.13 -13.23 4.47
N VAL A 70 0.74 -12.26 4.78
CA VAL A 70 2.19 -12.45 4.75
C VAL A 70 2.63 -13.54 5.72
N ARG A 71 2.05 -13.59 6.93
CA ARG A 71 2.33 -14.66 7.89
C ARG A 71 1.90 -16.02 7.35
N GLU A 72 0.67 -16.13 6.86
CA GLU A 72 0.16 -17.36 6.24
C GLU A 72 1.06 -17.86 5.10
N VAL A 73 1.49 -16.96 4.21
CA VAL A 73 2.36 -17.30 3.07
C VAL A 73 3.76 -17.70 3.52
N ILE A 74 4.32 -17.03 4.53
CA ILE A 74 5.64 -17.40 5.09
C ILE A 74 5.56 -18.78 5.75
N ASP A 75 4.49 -19.07 6.48
CA ASP A 75 4.30 -20.37 7.14
C ASP A 75 4.13 -21.50 6.10
N GLU A 76 3.46 -21.23 4.98
CA GLU A 76 3.22 -22.20 3.90
C GLU A 76 4.46 -22.41 3.00
N ARG A 77 5.11 -21.32 2.57
CA ARG A 77 6.08 -21.33 1.46
C ARG A 77 7.49 -20.91 1.88
N GLY A 78 7.64 -20.30 3.05
CA GLY A 78 8.89 -19.71 3.51
C GLY A 78 9.29 -18.44 2.76
N LEU A 79 10.28 -17.72 3.27
CA LEU A 79 10.76 -16.46 2.66
C LEU A 79 11.37 -16.62 1.26
N ALA A 80 11.90 -17.81 0.95
CA ALA A 80 12.45 -18.13 -0.37
C ALA A 80 11.40 -18.72 -1.33
N GLY A 81 10.18 -18.98 -0.83
CA GLY A 81 9.09 -19.52 -1.63
C GLY A 81 8.54 -18.53 -2.66
N PRO A 82 7.82 -19.03 -3.68
CA PRO A 82 7.26 -18.20 -4.73
C PRO A 82 6.02 -17.41 -4.25
N ALA A 83 5.85 -16.23 -4.83
CA ALA A 83 4.57 -15.52 -4.85
C ALA A 83 3.52 -16.30 -5.67
N SER A 84 2.25 -15.93 -5.51
CA SER A 84 1.15 -16.48 -6.31
C SER A 84 1.07 -15.91 -7.73
N PHE A 85 1.80 -14.82 -8.00
CA PHE A 85 1.83 -14.14 -9.29
C PHE A 85 3.13 -14.37 -10.07
N THR A 86 3.02 -14.40 -11.39
CA THR A 86 4.15 -14.52 -12.33
C THR A 86 4.11 -13.35 -13.32
N TRP A 87 5.24 -12.66 -13.48
CA TRP A 87 5.38 -11.57 -14.43
C TRP A 87 5.20 -12.05 -15.88
N PRO A 88 4.85 -11.17 -16.84
CA PRO A 88 4.72 -11.52 -18.25
C PRO A 88 5.97 -12.15 -18.88
N ASP A 89 7.15 -11.88 -18.30
CA ASP A 89 8.43 -12.48 -18.73
C ASP A 89 8.71 -13.87 -18.14
N GLY A 90 7.73 -14.44 -17.40
CA GLY A 90 7.80 -15.77 -16.81
C GLY A 90 8.47 -15.83 -15.44
N ARG A 91 8.97 -14.71 -14.89
CA ARG A 91 9.60 -14.69 -13.56
C ARG A 91 8.55 -14.66 -12.45
N THR A 92 8.74 -15.48 -11.42
CA THR A 92 7.95 -15.46 -10.18
C THR A 92 8.82 -14.90 -9.06
N PRO A 93 8.45 -13.76 -8.44
CA PRO A 93 9.22 -13.23 -7.32
C PRO A 93 9.11 -14.12 -6.09
N THR A 94 10.10 -14.03 -5.21
CA THR A 94 10.03 -14.69 -3.90
C THR A 94 9.27 -13.84 -2.90
N VAL A 95 8.76 -14.44 -1.82
CA VAL A 95 8.16 -13.71 -0.69
C VAL A 95 9.10 -12.60 -0.20
N ARG A 96 10.40 -12.92 -0.02
CA ARG A 96 11.41 -11.94 0.39
C ARG A 96 11.52 -10.76 -0.58
N ALA A 97 11.54 -11.02 -1.89
CA ALA A 97 11.65 -9.97 -2.89
C ALA A 97 10.45 -9.00 -2.80
N MET A 98 9.23 -9.55 -2.73
CA MET A 98 8.02 -8.73 -2.61
C MET A 98 7.99 -7.88 -1.33
N LEU A 99 8.48 -8.40 -0.20
CA LEU A 99 8.57 -7.62 1.04
C LEU A 99 9.60 -6.50 0.96
N ILE A 100 10.70 -6.69 0.24
CA ILE A 100 11.68 -5.63 -0.02
C ILE A 100 11.06 -4.56 -0.92
N ASP A 101 10.34 -4.95 -1.96
CA ASP A 101 9.65 -4.02 -2.86
C ASP A 101 8.63 -3.17 -2.08
N MET A 102 7.89 -3.76 -1.13
CA MET A 102 6.99 -3.02 -0.24
C MET A 102 7.73 -2.01 0.65
N ILE A 103 8.90 -2.35 1.18
CA ILE A 103 9.71 -1.41 1.97
C ILE A 103 10.16 -0.23 1.09
N GLU A 104 10.60 -0.49 -0.14
CA GLU A 104 10.98 0.57 -1.09
C GLU A 104 9.78 1.47 -1.41
N GLU A 105 8.61 0.88 -1.70
CA GLU A 105 7.40 1.63 -2.04
C GLU A 105 6.99 2.58 -0.90
N TYR A 106 6.99 2.09 0.35
CA TYR A 106 6.73 2.95 1.52
C TYR A 106 7.80 4.02 1.70
N ALA A 107 9.08 3.70 1.54
CA ALA A 107 10.16 4.68 1.69
C ALA A 107 10.04 5.82 0.65
N ARG A 108 9.74 5.47 -0.60
CA ARG A 108 9.56 6.45 -1.69
C ARG A 108 8.36 7.37 -1.43
N HIS A 109 7.23 6.81 -0.99
CA HIS A 109 6.04 7.61 -0.72
C HIS A 109 6.10 8.39 0.58
N THR A 110 6.86 7.92 1.57
CA THR A 110 7.14 8.73 2.77
C THR A 110 7.89 10.00 2.39
N GLY A 111 8.89 9.90 1.51
CA GLY A 111 9.59 11.08 0.99
C GLY A 111 8.68 12.05 0.21
N HIS A 112 7.71 11.53 -0.56
CA HIS A 112 6.69 12.39 -1.19
C HIS A 112 5.79 13.07 -0.15
N ALA A 113 5.38 12.34 0.90
CA ALA A 113 4.56 12.88 1.97
C ALA A 113 5.28 13.99 2.74
N ASP A 114 6.59 13.88 2.95
CA ASP A 114 7.40 14.92 3.60
C ASP A 114 7.38 16.22 2.80
N ILE A 115 7.61 16.16 1.48
CA ILE A 115 7.57 17.33 0.61
C ILE A 115 6.18 17.98 0.60
N LEU A 116 5.13 17.16 0.54
CA LEU A 116 3.75 17.65 0.57
C LEU A 116 3.41 18.31 1.91
N ARG A 117 3.85 17.72 3.03
CA ARG A 117 3.62 18.27 4.36
C ARG A 117 4.39 19.58 4.54
N GLU A 118 5.67 19.63 4.14
CA GLU A 118 6.49 20.85 4.19
C GLU A 118 5.80 22.01 3.45
N ALA A 119 5.18 21.76 2.29
CA ALA A 119 4.43 22.76 1.55
C ALA A 119 3.14 23.24 2.26
N VAL A 120 2.56 22.42 3.15
CA VAL A 120 1.31 22.72 3.86
C VAL A 120 1.57 23.37 5.22
N ASP A 121 2.53 22.88 5.99
CA ASP A 121 2.75 23.29 7.38
C ASP A 121 4.18 23.80 7.68
N GLY A 122 5.07 23.81 6.69
CA GLY A 122 6.43 24.32 6.80
C GLY A 122 7.39 23.45 7.63
N ARG A 123 6.97 22.27 8.10
CA ARG A 123 7.83 21.39 8.89
C ARG A 123 8.73 20.56 7.97
N VAL A 124 10.04 20.66 8.21
CA VAL A 124 11.09 19.91 7.48
C VAL A 124 11.57 18.69 8.26
N GLY A 125 11.97 17.64 7.54
CA GLY A 125 12.68 16.48 8.10
C GLY A 125 11.81 15.43 8.79
N GLU A 126 12.52 14.41 9.30
CA GLU A 126 11.98 13.19 9.90
C GLU A 126 11.40 13.46 11.30
N GLY A 127 10.08 13.41 11.44
CA GLY A 127 9.45 13.52 12.76
C GLY A 127 7.95 13.71 12.71
N ALA A 128 7.24 12.82 13.42
CA ALA A 128 5.85 13.06 13.77
C ALA A 128 5.76 14.35 14.62
N PRO A 129 4.62 15.07 14.57
CA PRO A 129 4.36 16.17 15.50
C PRO A 129 4.62 15.78 16.95
N ALA A 130 5.06 16.72 17.79
CA ALA A 130 5.40 16.44 19.19
C ALA A 130 4.23 15.88 20.02
N ASP A 131 3.00 16.04 19.54
CA ASP A 131 1.74 15.57 20.11
C ASP A 131 1.20 14.29 19.43
N PHE A 132 1.94 13.68 18.50
CA PHE A 132 1.52 12.44 17.84
C PHE A 132 1.58 11.24 18.79
N THR A 133 0.47 10.49 18.89
CA THR A 133 0.34 9.28 19.70
C THR A 133 -0.11 8.09 18.85
N ILE A 134 0.45 6.90 19.11
CA ILE A 134 0.11 5.62 18.43
C ILE A 134 -0.97 4.88 19.22
#